data_AF-A0A0H1BDU5-F1
#
_entry.id   AF-A0A0H1BDU5-F1
#
_cell.length_a   1.000
_cell.length_b   1.000
_cell.length_c   1.000
_cell.angle_alpha   90.00
_cell.angle_beta   90.00
_cell.angle_gamma   90.00
#
_symmetry.space_group_name_H-M   'P 1'
#
loop_
_entity.id
_entity.type
_entity.pdbx_description
1 polymer ?
#
loop_
_entity_poly.entity_id
_entity_poly.type
_entity_poly.pdbx_seq_one_letter_code
_entity_poly.pdbx_strand_id
1 'polypeptide(L)'
;MVAARSKQKKADKQNLADAHAAAGREGKGARVRFEETVGEDGKRAITYAIEKNKGLTPKRSKDVRNPRVKKKKKYEAKKKKLGSIRQVYKGGEGRGGYGGELTGIKTNLVKSVKL
;
A
#
# COMPACT_ATOMS: atom_id res chain seq x y z
N MET A 1 -15.26 -10.17 18.18
CA MET A 1 -15.01 -8.76 18.56
C MET A 1 -13.89 -8.06 17.74
N VAL A 2 -13.86 -8.19 16.40
CA VAL A 2 -12.85 -7.49 15.55
C VAL A 2 -13.45 -6.28 14.84
N ALA A 3 -14.72 -6.35 14.44
CA ALA A 3 -15.43 -5.27 13.75
C ALA A 3 -15.68 -4.04 14.63
N ALA A 4 -15.96 -4.21 15.93
CA ALA A 4 -16.14 -3.09 16.85
C ALA A 4 -14.83 -2.30 17.03
N ARG A 5 -13.71 -3.01 17.22
CA ARG A 5 -12.37 -2.41 17.36
C ARG A 5 -11.91 -1.67 16.10
N SER A 6 -12.26 -2.16 14.91
CA SER A 6 -11.92 -1.47 13.65
C SER A 6 -12.74 -0.21 13.41
N LYS A 7 -14.03 -0.21 13.82
CA LYS A 7 -14.88 0.99 13.79
C LYS A 7 -14.36 2.07 14.74
N GLN A 8 -14.07 1.69 15.98
CA GLN A 8 -13.51 2.60 16.99
C GLN A 8 -12.22 3.25 16.50
N LYS A 9 -11.25 2.44 16.03
CA LYS A 9 -9.99 2.95 15.48
C LYS A 9 -10.16 3.92 14.30
N LYS A 10 -11.21 3.74 13.48
CA LYS A 10 -11.51 4.62 12.36
C LYS A 10 -12.06 5.97 12.86
N ALA A 11 -12.96 5.93 13.83
CA ALA A 11 -13.50 7.11 14.49
C ALA A 11 -12.39 7.90 15.21
N ASP A 12 -11.55 7.23 16.01
CA ASP A 12 -10.43 7.87 16.72
C ASP A 12 -9.47 8.58 15.76
N LYS A 13 -9.21 7.95 14.59
CA LYS A 13 -8.37 8.54 13.54
C LYS A 13 -9.02 9.77 12.90
N GLN A 14 -10.35 9.75 12.71
CA GLN A 14 -11.08 10.90 12.18
C GLN A 14 -11.04 12.06 13.19
N ASN A 15 -11.40 11.80 14.44
CA ASN A 15 -11.36 12.78 15.52
C ASN A 15 -9.96 13.41 15.67
N LEU A 16 -8.89 12.61 15.59
CA LEU A 16 -7.52 13.12 15.64
C LEU A 16 -7.18 13.99 14.43
N ALA A 17 -7.62 13.62 13.22
CA ALA A 17 -7.42 14.43 12.03
C ALA A 17 -8.18 15.76 12.11
N ASP A 18 -9.41 15.73 12.62
CA ASP A 18 -10.25 16.91 12.80
C ASP A 18 -9.67 17.85 13.87
N ALA A 19 -9.15 17.32 14.97
CA ALA A 19 -8.44 18.08 15.99
C ALA A 19 -7.16 18.75 15.45
N HIS A 20 -6.38 18.04 14.62
CA HIS A 20 -5.23 18.64 13.95
C HIS A 20 -5.63 19.71 12.93
N ALA A 21 -6.75 19.53 12.23
CA ALA A 21 -7.28 20.52 11.29
C ALA A 21 -7.79 21.78 12.03
N ALA A 22 -8.46 21.62 13.17
CA ALA A 22 -8.91 22.71 14.03
C ALA A 22 -7.71 23.51 14.59
N ALA A 23 -6.70 22.82 15.13
CA ALA A 23 -5.47 23.47 15.59
C ALA A 23 -4.74 24.21 14.44
N GLY A 24 -4.78 23.67 13.21
CA GLY A 24 -4.25 24.37 12.04
C GLY A 24 -4.98 25.67 11.68
N ARG A 25 -6.27 25.79 12.04
CA ARG A 25 -7.07 27.01 11.84
C ARG A 25 -6.81 28.08 12.91
N GLU A 26 -6.48 27.69 14.14
CA GLU A 26 -6.19 28.59 15.27
C GLU A 26 -4.86 29.35 15.16
N GLY A 27 -4.01 29.04 14.17
CA GLY A 27 -2.83 29.83 13.81
C GLY A 27 -1.48 29.16 14.08
N LYS A 28 -0.39 29.86 13.76
CA LYS A 28 1.00 29.36 13.80
C LYS A 28 1.50 29.18 15.24
N GLY A 29 1.02 28.16 15.93
CA GLY A 29 1.44 27.85 17.30
C GLY A 29 0.55 26.84 18.03
N ALA A 30 -0.71 26.70 17.61
CA ALA A 30 -1.63 25.72 18.17
C ALA A 30 -1.17 24.30 17.79
N ARG A 31 -0.90 23.48 18.82
CA ARG A 31 -0.56 22.06 18.69
C ARG A 31 -1.52 21.27 19.54
N VAL A 32 -2.02 20.16 19.00
CA VAL A 32 -2.77 19.18 19.77
C VAL A 32 -1.85 18.65 20.87
N ARG A 33 -2.16 18.99 22.14
CA ARG A 33 -1.48 18.44 23.31
C ARG A 33 -2.17 17.13 23.66
N PHE A 34 -1.37 16.09 23.86
CA PHE A 34 -1.88 14.82 24.36
C PHE A 34 -1.81 14.87 25.88
N GLU A 35 -2.95 14.72 26.55
CA GLU A 35 -2.97 14.48 27.99
C GLU A 35 -2.41 13.09 28.28
N GLU A 36 -1.48 13.00 29.22
CA GLU A 36 -0.88 11.73 29.61
C GLU A 36 -1.83 10.98 30.52
N THR A 37 -2.30 9.82 30.06
CA THR A 37 -3.06 8.89 30.90
C THR A 37 -2.11 8.21 31.89
N VAL A 38 -2.17 8.60 33.16
CA VAL A 38 -1.46 7.90 34.25
C VAL A 38 -2.10 6.53 34.43
N GLY A 39 -1.30 5.46 34.44
CA GLY A 39 -1.79 4.10 34.66
C GLY A 39 -2.33 3.89 36.07
N GLU A 40 -3.03 2.77 36.32
CA GLU A 40 -3.61 2.43 37.63
C GLU A 40 -2.57 2.47 38.77
N ASP A 41 -1.31 2.16 38.48
CA ASP A 41 -0.17 2.21 39.44
C ASP A 41 0.31 3.63 39.79
N GLY A 42 -0.28 4.68 39.22
CA GLY A 42 0.11 6.08 39.47
C GLY A 42 1.43 6.51 38.82
N LYS A 43 2.13 5.61 38.11
CA LYS A 43 3.43 5.87 37.47
C LYS A 43 3.27 6.22 35.99
N ARG A 44 4.10 7.15 35.50
CA ARG A 44 4.19 7.49 34.07
C ARG A 44 4.95 6.41 33.33
N ALA A 45 4.33 5.81 32.31
CA ALA A 45 4.97 4.81 31.46
C ALA A 45 5.85 5.46 30.38
N ILE A 46 6.89 4.75 29.95
CA ILE A 46 7.72 5.16 28.80
C ILE A 46 6.90 5.10 27.50
N THR A 47 7.03 6.12 26.64
CA THR A 47 6.33 6.13 25.35
C THR A 47 7.09 5.31 24.31
N TYR A 48 6.36 4.75 23.33
CA TYR A 48 6.95 3.99 22.21
C TYR A 48 8.04 4.76 21.44
N ALA A 49 7.88 6.08 21.34
CA ALA A 49 8.85 6.94 20.66
C ALA A 49 10.21 6.94 21.38
N ILE A 50 10.19 7.03 22.71
CA ILE A 50 11.39 6.98 23.56
C ILE A 50 11.94 5.55 23.60
N GLU A 51 11.07 4.56 23.82
CA GLU A 51 11.46 3.15 23.93
C GLU A 51 12.16 2.61 22.67
N LYS A 52 11.68 2.99 21.48
CA LYS A 52 12.26 2.50 20.21
C LYS A 52 13.28 3.43 19.58
N ASN A 53 13.38 4.68 20.04
CA ASN A 53 14.31 5.71 19.56
C ASN A 53 14.50 5.71 18.02
N LYS A 54 13.39 5.71 17.27
CA LYS A 54 13.42 5.56 15.80
C LYS A 54 13.68 6.88 15.05
N GLY A 55 13.75 8.01 15.75
CA GLY A 55 14.02 9.33 15.17
C GLY A 55 13.15 9.70 13.96
N LEU A 56 13.69 10.57 13.10
CA LEU A 56 13.03 11.10 11.90
C LEU A 56 13.25 10.19 10.67
N THR A 57 12.84 8.92 10.76
CA THR A 57 12.97 7.98 9.63
C THR A 57 11.96 8.25 8.51
N PRO A 58 12.34 8.07 7.23
CA PRO A 58 11.43 8.28 6.11
C PRO A 58 10.33 7.21 6.05
N LYS A 59 9.18 7.56 5.45
CA LYS A 59 8.06 6.64 5.25
C LYS A 59 8.44 5.51 4.30
N ARG A 60 8.49 4.28 4.79
CA ARG A 60 8.69 3.05 3.99
C ARG A 60 7.36 2.37 3.67
N SER A 61 7.25 1.77 2.48
CA SER A 61 6.06 1.03 2.08
C SER A 61 5.87 -0.24 2.91
N LYS A 62 4.61 -0.71 3.04
CA LYS A 62 4.28 -1.92 3.79
C LYS A 62 4.96 -3.17 3.21
N ASP A 63 5.17 -3.19 1.89
CA ASP A 63 5.76 -4.34 1.20
C ASP A 63 7.23 -4.55 1.53
N VAL A 64 7.96 -3.49 1.86
CA VAL A 64 9.37 -3.59 2.26
C VAL A 64 9.54 -4.22 3.65
N ARG A 65 8.48 -4.26 4.47
CA ARG A 65 8.51 -4.91 5.78
C ARG A 65 8.69 -6.43 5.67
N ASN A 66 8.23 -7.05 4.59
CA ASN A 66 8.37 -8.48 4.36
C ASN A 66 9.11 -8.74 3.04
N PRO A 67 10.37 -9.24 3.09
CA PRO A 67 11.17 -9.42 1.89
C PRO A 67 10.52 -10.38 0.89
N ARG A 68 9.83 -11.43 1.36
CA ARG A 68 9.10 -12.38 0.50
C ARG A 68 8.00 -11.69 -0.29
N VAL A 69 7.18 -10.87 0.37
CA VAL A 69 6.07 -10.14 -0.28
C VAL A 69 6.59 -9.14 -1.30
N LYS A 70 7.68 -8.43 -0.98
CA LYS A 70 8.35 -7.52 -1.92
C LYS A 70 8.78 -8.24 -3.20
N LYS A 71 9.42 -9.41 -3.07
CA LYS A 71 9.90 -10.19 -4.22
C LYS A 71 8.75 -10.79 -5.03
N LYS A 72 7.70 -11.30 -4.37
CA LYS A 72 6.48 -11.78 -5.05
C LYS A 72 5.85 -10.71 -5.93
N LYS A 73 5.59 -9.52 -5.37
CA LYS A 73 5.02 -8.39 -6.13
C LYS A 73 5.93 -7.93 -7.27
N LYS A 74 7.25 -7.90 -7.04
CA LYS A 74 8.23 -7.57 -8.08
C LYS A 74 8.19 -8.56 -9.24
N TYR A 75 8.06 -9.86 -8.95
CA TYR A 75 7.95 -10.90 -9.97
C TYR A 75 6.65 -10.77 -10.76
N GLU A 76 5.50 -10.61 -10.08
CA GLU A 76 4.20 -10.42 -10.73
C GLU A 76 4.18 -9.19 -11.65
N ALA A 77 4.75 -8.07 -11.20
CA ALA A 77 4.87 -6.85 -12.01
C ALA A 77 5.76 -7.07 -13.25
N LYS A 78 6.90 -7.75 -13.10
CA LYS A 78 7.79 -8.09 -14.22
C LYS A 78 7.13 -9.06 -15.20
N LYS A 79 6.38 -10.05 -14.71
CA LYS A 79 5.63 -11.01 -15.54
C LYS A 79 4.58 -10.30 -16.41
N LYS A 80 3.87 -9.31 -15.85
CA LYS A 80 2.95 -8.45 -16.61
C LYS A 80 3.67 -7.62 -17.67
N LYS A 81 4.78 -6.97 -17.30
CA LYS A 81 5.60 -6.17 -18.25
C LYS A 81 6.15 -7.03 -19.39
N LEU A 82 6.57 -8.27 -19.10
CA LEU A 82 7.05 -9.21 -20.12
C LEU A 82 5.98 -9.47 -21.18
N GLY A 83 4.73 -9.72 -20.77
CA GLY A 83 3.60 -9.92 -21.69
C GLY A 83 3.22 -8.69 -22.50
N SER A 84 3.64 -7.49 -22.09
CA SER A 84 3.49 -6.25 -22.88
C SER A 84 4.59 -6.05 -23.91
N ILE A 85 5.77 -6.65 -23.71
CA ILE A 85 6.93 -6.49 -24.60
C ILE A 85 6.93 -7.57 -25.69
N ARG A 86 6.63 -8.81 -25.29
CA ARG A 86 6.62 -9.97 -26.18
C ARG A 86 5.36 -10.78 -25.98
N GLN A 87 4.93 -11.46 -27.03
CA GLN A 87 3.85 -12.44 -26.93
C GLN A 87 4.36 -13.63 -26.12
N VAL A 88 3.73 -13.88 -24.98
CA VAL A 88 4.01 -15.01 -24.10
C VAL A 88 2.90 -16.03 -24.30
N TYR A 89 3.25 -17.29 -24.52
CA TYR A 89 2.29 -18.38 -24.61
C TYR A 89 1.51 -18.54 -23.29
N LYS A 90 0.17 -18.59 -23.37
CA LYS A 90 -0.75 -18.62 -22.21
C LYS A 90 -1.63 -19.88 -22.15
N GLY A 91 -1.19 -21.00 -22.74
CA GLY A 91 -1.91 -22.27 -22.65
C GLY A 91 -2.76 -22.63 -23.87
N GLY A 92 -2.53 -22.00 -25.03
CA GLY A 92 -3.14 -22.40 -26.30
C GLY A 92 -4.60 -21.99 -26.44
N GLU A 93 -5.32 -22.73 -27.25
CA GLU A 93 -6.74 -22.52 -27.53
C GLU A 93 -7.57 -22.73 -26.26
N GLY A 94 -8.49 -21.80 -26.02
CA GLY A 94 -9.35 -21.86 -24.84
C GLY A 94 -10.34 -23.02 -24.92
N ARG A 95 -10.91 -23.37 -23.76
CA ARG A 95 -12.04 -24.28 -23.70
C ARG A 95 -13.22 -23.64 -24.44
N GLY A 96 -13.62 -24.21 -25.58
CA GLY A 96 -14.61 -23.63 -26.49
C GLY A 96 -14.12 -23.47 -27.94
N GLY A 97 -12.84 -23.74 -28.19
CA GLY A 97 -12.27 -23.69 -29.53
C GLY A 97 -11.91 -22.27 -30.00
N TYR A 98 -11.65 -22.13 -31.30
CA TYR A 98 -11.13 -20.92 -31.90
C TYR A 98 -12.26 -19.91 -32.15
N GLY A 99 -12.26 -18.85 -31.35
CA GLY A 99 -13.21 -17.73 -31.48
C GLY A 99 -12.72 -16.57 -32.36
N GLY A 100 -11.62 -16.75 -33.10
CA GLY A 100 -10.94 -15.67 -33.80
C GLY A 100 -9.90 -14.92 -32.95
N GLU A 101 -9.19 -13.98 -33.58
CA GLU A 101 -8.21 -13.12 -32.93
C GLU A 101 -8.90 -12.01 -32.11
N LEU A 102 -9.02 -12.24 -30.79
CA LEU A 102 -9.78 -11.37 -29.88
C LEU A 102 -9.35 -9.89 -29.90
N THR A 103 -8.07 -9.60 -30.14
CA THR A 103 -7.54 -8.22 -30.17
C THR A 103 -7.45 -7.63 -31.58
N GLY A 104 -7.91 -8.37 -32.60
CA GLY A 104 -7.86 -7.98 -34.01
C GLY A 104 -6.52 -8.28 -34.70
N ILE A 105 -6.56 -8.24 -36.03
CA ILE A 105 -5.44 -8.49 -36.94
C ILE A 105 -5.05 -7.17 -37.62
N LYS A 106 -3.75 -6.85 -37.64
CA LYS A 106 -3.21 -5.66 -38.33
C LYS A 106 -2.45 -6.11 -39.58
N THR A 107 -2.99 -5.82 -40.76
CA THR A 107 -2.45 -6.29 -42.07
C THR A 107 -1.07 -5.73 -42.40
N ASN A 108 -0.80 -4.48 -42.02
CA ASN A 108 0.45 -3.78 -42.38
C ASN A 108 1.62 -4.03 -41.40
N LEU A 109 1.47 -4.93 -40.41
CA LEU A 109 2.47 -5.12 -39.36
C LEU A 109 3.29 -6.40 -39.60
N VAL A 110 4.57 -6.22 -39.93
CA VAL A 110 5.54 -7.32 -40.05
C VAL A 110 6.38 -7.41 -38.77
N LYS A 111 6.44 -8.58 -38.14
CA LYS A 111 7.22 -8.85 -36.90
C LYS A 111 8.33 -9.89 -37.09
N SER A 112 8.63 -10.30 -38.32
CA SER A 112 9.73 -11.23 -38.61
C SER A 112 11.10 -10.56 -38.41
N VAL A 113 12.11 -11.36 -38.05
CA VAL A 113 13.50 -10.90 -38.01
C VAL A 113 14.08 -11.07 -39.42
N LYS A 114 14.60 -10.00 -40.01
CA LYS A 114 15.31 -10.04 -41.29
C LYS A 114 16.68 -10.71 -41.06
N LEU A 115 17.02 -11.67 -41.91
CA LEU A 115 18.32 -12.33 -41.93
C LEU A 115 19.39 -11.42 -42.57
#